data_AF-A0A2V5RB09-F1
#
_entry.id   AF-A0A2V5RB09-F1
#
_cell.length_a   1.000
_cell.length_b   1.000
_cell.length_c   1.000
_cell.angle_alpha   90.00
_cell.angle_beta   90.00
_cell.angle_gamma   90.00
#
_symmetry.space_group_name_H-M   'P 1'
#
loop_
_entity.id
_entity.type
_entity.pdbx_description
1 polymer ?
#
loop_
_entity_poly.entity_id
_entity_poly.type
_entity_poly.pdbx_seq_one_letter_code
_entity_poly.pdbx_strand_id
1 'polypeptide(L)'
;MKTPAGHKVYAMAAEYPSAAALYEAAKRVRDAGFRRWDVYSPFPIHGMDEAMGLGKSWLSGWVLFGGVSGLLTAAVVEFGPSSILYRLDVHGKP
;
A
#
# COMPACT_ATOMS: atom_id res chain seq x y z
N MET A 1 -5.78 19.35 -24.50
CA MET A 1 -4.57 19.10 -25.30
C MET A 1 -4.75 17.79 -26.08
N LYS A 2 -4.37 17.76 -27.36
CA LYS A 2 -4.43 16.56 -28.22
C LYS A 2 -3.00 16.11 -28.54
N THR A 3 -2.78 14.80 -28.69
CA THR A 3 -1.51 14.26 -29.18
C THR A 3 -1.36 14.54 -30.69
N PRO A 4 -0.15 14.38 -31.28
CA PRO A 4 0.03 14.49 -32.73
C PRO A 4 -0.87 13.53 -33.52
N ALA A 5 -1.27 12.40 -32.93
CA ALA A 5 -2.20 11.42 -33.48
C ALA A 5 -3.69 11.75 -33.22
N GLY A 6 -4.02 12.89 -32.58
CA GLY A 6 -5.38 13.36 -32.36
C GLY A 6 -6.08 12.85 -31.09
N HIS A 7 -5.42 12.04 -30.26
CA HIS A 7 -5.99 11.48 -29.03
C HIS A 7 -5.94 12.49 -27.86
N LYS A 8 -6.79 12.27 -26.84
CA LYS A 8 -6.76 13.07 -25.61
C LYS A 8 -5.47 12.77 -24.83
N VAL A 9 -4.73 13.81 -24.44
CA VAL A 9 -3.50 13.66 -23.64
C VAL A 9 -3.84 13.13 -22.25
N TYR A 10 -3.18 12.04 -21.84
CA TYR A 10 -3.32 11.45 -20.51
C TYR A 10 -2.38 12.09 -19.49
N ALA A 11 -1.08 12.13 -19.80
CA ALA A 11 -0.03 12.69 -18.95
C ALA A 11 1.10 13.28 -19.80
N MET A 12 1.99 14.02 -19.14
CA MET A 12 3.29 14.44 -19.66
C MET A 12 4.37 13.77 -18.81
N ALA A 13 5.49 13.41 -19.43
CA ALA A 13 6.64 12.81 -18.74
C ALA A 13 7.90 13.60 -19.06
N ALA A 14 8.87 13.54 -18.14
CA ALA A 14 10.20 14.12 -18.30
C ALA A 14 11.23 13.07 -17.89
N GLU A 15 12.28 12.93 -18.69
CA GLU A 15 13.40 12.04 -18.42
C GLU A 15 14.51 12.79 -17.69
N TYR A 16 15.14 12.11 -16.72
CA TYR A 16 16.21 12.69 -15.91
C TYR A 16 17.46 11.81 -16.01
N PRO A 17 18.67 12.41 -16.09
CA PRO A 17 19.90 11.66 -16.30
C PRO A 17 20.39 10.91 -15.05
N SER A 18 19.85 11.23 -13.87
CA SER A 18 20.26 10.60 -12.61
C SER A 18 19.13 10.58 -11.57
N ALA A 19 19.22 9.66 -10.62
CA ALA A 19 18.29 9.58 -9.49
C ALA A 19 18.29 10.85 -8.64
N ALA A 20 19.44 11.52 -8.49
CA ALA A 20 19.54 12.78 -7.76
C ALA A 20 18.78 13.91 -8.47
N ALA A 21 18.91 14.01 -9.80
CA ALA A 21 18.16 14.98 -10.59
C ALA A 21 16.65 14.72 -10.52
N LEU A 22 16.24 13.44 -10.60
CA LEU A 22 14.85 13.03 -10.45
C LEU A 22 14.28 13.36 -9.06
N TYR A 23 15.06 13.14 -8.01
CA TYR A 23 14.68 13.43 -6.62
C TYR A 23 14.43 14.93 -6.39
N GLU A 24 15.33 15.79 -6.88
CA GLU A 24 15.14 17.24 -6.80
C GLU A 24 13.97 17.74 -7.67
N ALA A 25 13.73 17.10 -8.81
CA ALA A 25 12.56 17.39 -9.62
C ALA A 25 11.25 17.02 -8.91
N ALA A 26 11.20 15.86 -8.23
CA ALA A 26 10.04 15.43 -7.45
C ALA A 26 9.66 16.46 -6.38
N LYS A 27 10.64 17.01 -5.64
CA LYS A 27 10.40 18.09 -4.67
C LYS A 27 9.78 19.32 -5.32
N ARG A 28 10.31 19.76 -6.46
CA ARG A 28 9.77 20.93 -7.19
C ARG A 28 8.33 20.71 -7.65
N VAL A 29 8.01 19.51 -8.13
CA VAL A 29 6.64 19.17 -8.56
C VAL A 29 5.69 19.15 -7.37
N ARG A 30 6.11 18.59 -6.23
CA ARG A 30 5.36 18.65 -4.97
C ARG A 30 5.13 20.10 -4.54
N ASP A 31 6.18 20.91 -4.48
CA ASP A 31 6.14 22.29 -3.99
C ASP A 31 5.32 23.21 -4.93
N ALA A 32 5.25 22.88 -6.22
CA ALA A 32 4.36 23.53 -7.18
C ALA A 32 2.88 23.15 -7.01
N GLY A 33 2.53 22.26 -6.07
CA GLY A 33 1.15 21.93 -5.72
C GLY A 33 0.49 20.89 -6.63
N PHE A 34 1.25 20.19 -7.47
CA PHE A 34 0.70 19.11 -8.29
C PHE A 34 0.30 17.92 -7.42
N ARG A 35 -0.91 17.39 -7.63
CA ARG A 35 -1.47 16.28 -6.83
C ARG A 35 -1.62 14.95 -7.58
N ARG A 36 -1.56 14.96 -8.91
CA ARG A 36 -1.73 13.78 -9.76
C ARG A 36 -0.52 13.62 -10.67
N TRP A 37 0.50 12.97 -10.13
CA TRP A 37 1.75 12.68 -10.82
C TRP A 37 2.42 11.51 -10.12
N ASP A 38 3.40 10.90 -10.78
CA ASP A 38 4.12 9.75 -10.26
C ASP A 38 5.58 9.78 -10.76
N VAL A 39 6.45 9.03 -10.09
CA VAL A 39 7.87 8.90 -10.41
C VAL A 39 8.19 7.47 -10.78
N TYR A 40 8.74 7.27 -11.97
CA TYR A 40 9.16 5.96 -12.45
C TYR A 40 10.69 5.84 -12.36
N SER A 41 11.17 4.84 -11.63
CA SER A 41 12.58 4.51 -11.48
C SER A 41 12.76 2.99 -11.54
N PRO A 42 13.84 2.47 -12.17
CA PRO A 42 14.11 1.03 -12.23
C PRO A 42 14.51 0.43 -10.88
N PHE A 43 14.77 1.27 -9.87
CA PHE A 43 15.10 0.88 -8.51
C PHE A 43 14.47 1.84 -7.49
N PRO A 44 14.28 1.40 -6.23
CA PRO A 44 13.77 2.27 -5.18
C PRO A 44 14.79 3.36 -4.83
N ILE A 45 14.33 4.62 -4.83
CA ILE A 45 15.14 5.77 -4.40
C ILE A 45 14.77 6.09 -2.95
N HIS A 46 15.76 6.05 -2.05
CA HIS A 46 15.54 6.35 -0.63
C HIS A 46 15.01 7.78 -0.43
N GLY A 47 13.98 7.92 0.40
CA GLY A 47 13.34 9.19 0.69
C GLY A 47 12.46 9.75 -0.43
N MET A 48 12.23 9.01 -1.53
CA MET A 48 11.37 9.48 -2.62
C MET A 48 9.94 9.76 -2.13
N ASP A 49 9.39 8.93 -1.23
CA ASP A 49 8.07 9.16 -0.65
C ASP A 49 7.96 10.53 0.03
N GLU A 50 9.00 10.93 0.77
CA GLU A 50 9.06 12.25 1.42
C GLU A 50 9.23 13.38 0.39
N ALA A 51 10.06 13.17 -0.63
CA ALA A 51 10.23 14.13 -1.73
C ALA A 51 8.94 14.34 -2.52
N MET A 52 8.13 13.28 -2.70
CA MET A 52 6.80 13.35 -3.30
C MET A 52 5.73 13.88 -2.33
N GLY A 53 6.01 13.89 -1.02
CA GLY A 53 5.06 14.31 0.01
C GLY A 53 3.96 13.27 0.28
N LEU A 54 4.26 11.99 0.06
CA LEU A 54 3.33 10.89 0.31
C LEU A 54 3.18 10.65 1.82
N GLY A 55 1.93 10.54 2.27
CA GLY A 55 1.62 10.17 3.64
C GLY A 55 1.80 8.67 3.91
N LYS A 56 1.73 8.28 5.18
CA LYS A 56 1.72 6.87 5.57
C LYS A 56 0.57 6.11 4.90
N SER A 57 0.89 4.95 4.34
CA SER A 57 -0.13 4.04 3.80
C SER A 57 -0.98 3.41 4.90
N TRP A 58 -2.29 3.36 4.70
CA TRP A 58 -3.23 2.67 5.58
C TRP A 58 -3.16 1.13 5.45
N LEU A 59 -2.36 0.62 4.50
CA LEU A 59 -2.24 -0.82 4.24
C LEU A 59 -1.86 -1.61 5.51
N SER A 60 -0.94 -1.08 6.33
CA SER A 60 -0.53 -1.75 7.57
C SER A 60 -1.69 -1.95 8.54
N GLY A 61 -2.62 -0.99 8.63
CA GLY A 61 -3.82 -1.12 9.47
C GLY A 61 -4.75 -2.23 8.98
N TRP A 62 -4.96 -2.33 7.66
CA TRP A 62 -5.75 -3.41 7.07
C TRP A 62 -5.13 -4.79 7.27
N VAL A 63 -3.80 -4.89 7.16
CA VAL A 63 -3.08 -6.15 7.42
C VAL A 63 -3.27 -6.60 8.86
N LEU A 64 -3.14 -5.68 9.83
CA LEU A 64 -3.36 -6.00 11.25
C LEU A 64 -4.80 -6.45 11.50
N PHE A 65 -5.77 -5.73 10.96
CA PHE A 65 -7.19 -6.08 11.08
C PHE A 65 -7.47 -7.50 10.54
N GLY A 66 -6.95 -7.81 9.35
CA GLY A 66 -7.06 -9.14 8.77
C GLY A 66 -6.44 -10.21 9.67
N GLY A 67 -5.23 -9.97 10.20
CA GLY A 67 -4.56 -10.89 11.13
C GLY A 67 -5.37 -11.16 12.41
N VAL A 68 -5.92 -10.12 13.03
CA VAL A 68 -6.76 -10.25 14.24
C VAL A 68 -8.05 -11.01 13.94
N SER A 69 -8.72 -10.71 12.82
CA SER A 69 -9.93 -11.44 12.43
C SER A 69 -9.65 -12.92 12.16
N GLY A 70 -8.50 -13.24 11.55
CA GLY A 70 -8.07 -14.62 11.32
C GLY A 70 -7.81 -15.37 12.62
N LEU A 71 -7.10 -14.74 13.56
CA LEU A 71 -6.83 -15.30 14.89
C LEU A 71 -8.13 -15.60 15.66
N LEU A 72 -9.06 -14.62 15.68
CA LEU A 72 -10.35 -14.79 16.33
C LEU A 72 -11.17 -15.91 15.68
N THR A 73 -11.16 -15.98 14.35
CA THR A 73 -11.85 -17.05 13.61
C THR A 73 -11.27 -18.41 13.95
N ALA A 74 -9.93 -18.55 14.01
CA ALA A 74 -9.28 -19.80 14.39
C ALA A 74 -9.67 -20.23 15.81
N ALA A 75 -9.64 -19.30 16.77
CA ALA A 75 -10.07 -19.59 18.14
C ALA A 75 -11.54 -20.04 18.21
N VAL A 76 -12.43 -19.36 17.48
CA VAL A 76 -13.85 -19.75 17.43
C VAL A 76 -14.02 -21.15 16.82
N VAL A 77 -13.27 -21.48 15.77
CA VAL A 77 -13.35 -22.80 15.12
C VAL A 77 -12.73 -23.91 15.98
N GLU A 78 -11.68 -23.61 16.75
CA GLU A 78 -11.01 -24.60 17.60
C GLU A 78 -11.81 -24.92 18.88
N PHE A 79 -12.31 -23.87 19.55
CA PHE A 79 -13.03 -24.03 20.81
C PHE A 79 -14.54 -24.20 20.64
N GLY A 80 -15.15 -23.55 19.64
CA GLY A 80 -16.62 -23.54 19.48
C GLY A 80 -17.24 -24.93 19.34
N PRO A 81 -16.73 -25.81 18.46
CA PRO A 81 -17.25 -27.15 18.29
C PRO A 81 -17.10 -27.99 19.57
N SER A 82 -15.91 -28.03 20.15
CA SER A 82 -15.57 -28.92 21.27
C SER A 82 -16.19 -28.50 22.61
N SER A 83 -16.50 -27.21 22.80
CA SER A 83 -17.02 -26.68 24.08
C SER A 83 -18.52 -26.35 24.05
N ILE A 84 -19.07 -25.90 22.91
CA ILE A 84 -20.45 -25.41 22.81
C ILE A 84 -21.33 -26.34 21.98
N LEU A 85 -20.92 -26.64 20.75
CA LEU A 85 -21.79 -27.34 19.78
C LEU A 85 -21.85 -28.84 20.02
N TYR A 86 -20.70 -29.45 20.30
CA TYR A 86 -20.56 -30.89 20.52
C TYR A 86 -19.51 -31.13 21.60
N ARG A 87 -19.96 -31.21 22.85
CA ARG A 87 -19.07 -31.33 23.99
C ARG A 87 -18.32 -32.67 23.94
N LEU A 88 -17.02 -32.60 23.71
CA LEU A 88 -16.16 -33.77 23.61
C LEU A 88 -15.42 -33.98 24.93
N ASP A 89 -15.59 -35.14 25.56
CA ASP A 89 -14.71 -35.58 26.64
C ASP A 89 -13.60 -36.45 26.05
N VAL A 90 -12.41 -35.87 25.94
CA VAL A 90 -11.22 -36.54 25.42
C VAL A 90 -10.14 -36.50 26.50
N HIS A 91 -9.89 -37.65 27.12
CA HIS A 91 -8.91 -37.82 28.20
C HIS A 91 -9.18 -36.97 29.46
N GLY A 92 -10.44 -36.59 29.74
CA GLY A 92 -10.78 -35.77 30.91
C GLY A 92 -10.24 -34.35 30.86
N LYS A 93 -9.82 -33.89 29.67
CA LYS A 93 -9.38 -32.51 29.45
C LYS A 93 -10.60 -31.60 29.26
N PRO A 94 -10.60 -30.40 29.86
CA PRO A 94 -11.72 -29.47 29.79
C PRO A 94 -11.96 -28.93 28.38
#